data_AF-A0A7W0LSM1-F1
#
_entry.id   AF-A0A7W0LSM1-F1
#
_cell.length_a   1.000
_cell.length_b   1.000
_cell.length_c   1.000
_cell.angle_alpha   90.00
_cell.angle_beta   90.00
_cell.angle_gamma   90.00
#
_symmetry.space_group_name_H-M   'P 1'
#
loop_
_entity.id
_entity.type
_entity.pdbx_description
1 polymer ?
#
loop_
_entity_poly.entity_id
_entity_poly.type
_entity_poly.pdbx_seq_one_letter_code
_entity_poly.pdbx_strand_id
1 'polypeptide(L)'
;MSSDRARGAGTFEVWAARAWNVFNEGRPFSIVFPAMVLLCAAPLGLAPEGSLGLALLGSLALAVVLSRFSFPLRGRGLLWLAAAASVPLLEPWRVPGLLLGAFAGYVFFTVFFWGSLYYHLRTGAPWTNFRRFWRLVATNSDPTSGN
;
A
#
# COMPACT_ATOMS: atom_id res chain seq x y z
N MET A 1 43.29 -7.45 -10.63
CA MET A 1 41.83 -7.61 -10.83
C MET A 1 41.33 -8.61 -9.80
N SER A 2 40.80 -8.14 -8.66
CA SER A 2 40.15 -9.04 -7.70
C SER A 2 38.80 -9.45 -8.27
N SER A 3 38.62 -10.76 -8.46
CA SER A 3 37.31 -11.36 -8.70
C SER A 3 36.47 -11.17 -7.44
N ASP A 4 35.63 -10.14 -7.40
CA ASP A 4 34.50 -10.08 -6.47
C ASP A 4 33.56 -11.24 -6.81
N ARG A 5 33.72 -12.37 -6.11
CA ARG A 5 32.71 -13.42 -6.11
C ARG A 5 31.49 -12.83 -5.43
N ALA A 6 30.40 -12.65 -6.18
CA ALA A 6 29.10 -12.32 -5.61
C ALA A 6 28.80 -13.32 -4.48
N ARG A 7 28.85 -12.85 -3.23
CA ARG A 7 28.41 -13.64 -2.08
C ARG A 7 26.95 -13.99 -2.32
N GLY A 8 26.62 -15.28 -2.25
CA GLY A 8 25.23 -15.70 -2.30
C GLY A 8 24.45 -15.05 -1.16
N ALA A 9 23.25 -14.54 -1.47
CA ALA A 9 22.44 -13.84 -0.48
C ALA A 9 22.08 -14.79 0.67
N GLY A 10 22.26 -14.33 1.91
CA GLY A 10 21.91 -15.10 3.09
C GLY A 10 20.40 -15.30 3.21
N THR A 11 19.96 -16.31 3.98
CA THR A 11 18.53 -16.59 4.21
C THR A 11 17.76 -15.37 4.73
N PHE A 12 18.39 -14.57 5.60
CA PHE A 12 17.82 -13.34 6.12
C PHE A 12 17.63 -12.28 5.03
N GLU A 13 18.60 -12.07 4.15
CA GLU A 13 18.51 -11.11 3.05
C GLU A 13 17.40 -11.49 2.08
N VAL A 14 17.25 -12.77 1.78
CA VAL A 14 16.15 -13.28 0.95
C VAL A 14 14.80 -13.03 1.63
N TRP A 15 14.68 -13.28 2.93
CA TRP A 15 13.46 -13.01 3.68
C TRP A 15 13.11 -11.52 3.72
N ALA A 16 14.10 -10.67 3.99
CA ALA A 16 13.94 -9.22 4.00
C ALA A 16 13.53 -8.69 2.63
N ALA A 17 14.13 -9.20 1.54
CA ALA A 17 13.74 -8.84 0.18
C ALA A 17 12.31 -9.28 -0.15
N ARG A 18 11.87 -10.45 0.31
CA ARG A 18 10.48 -10.91 0.14
C ARG A 18 9.50 -10.06 0.92
N ALA A 19 9.80 -9.78 2.19
CA ALA A 19 8.98 -8.90 3.02
C ALA A 19 8.89 -7.50 2.39
N TRP A 20 10.02 -6.98 1.91
CA TRP A 20 10.06 -5.73 1.15
C TRP A 20 9.10 -5.78 -0.03
N ASN A 21 9.17 -6.80 -0.89
CA ASN A 21 8.26 -6.91 -2.04
C ASN A 21 6.77 -6.90 -1.65
N VAL A 22 6.41 -7.51 -0.51
CA VAL A 22 5.02 -7.51 -0.01
C VAL A 22 4.55 -6.10 0.37
N PHE A 23 5.40 -5.35 1.07
CA PHE A 23 5.07 -3.97 1.48
C PHE A 23 5.19 -2.97 0.34
N ASN A 24 5.97 -3.28 -0.68
CA ASN A 24 6.46 -2.29 -1.60
C ASN A 24 5.81 -2.31 -2.97
N GLU A 25 5.40 -3.48 -3.45
CA GLU A 25 5.02 -3.64 -4.85
C GLU A 25 3.63 -4.25 -5.03
N GLY A 26 2.85 -3.62 -5.91
CA GLY A 26 1.68 -4.20 -6.55
C GLY A 26 0.55 -4.67 -5.63
N ARG A 27 -0.01 -5.83 -5.98
CA ARG A 27 -1.20 -6.42 -5.34
C ARG A 27 -1.01 -6.80 -3.86
N PRO A 28 0.14 -7.36 -3.43
CA PRO A 28 0.38 -7.67 -2.02
C PRO A 28 0.15 -6.49 -1.07
N PHE A 29 0.62 -5.28 -1.43
CA PHE A 29 0.41 -4.08 -0.62
C PHE A 29 -1.07 -3.79 -0.37
N SER A 30 -1.92 -3.99 -1.40
CA SER A 30 -3.37 -3.77 -1.28
C SER A 30 -4.04 -4.73 -0.30
N ILE A 31 -3.41 -5.87 0.02
CA ILE A 31 -3.89 -6.85 0.99
C ILE A 31 -3.38 -6.52 2.39
N VAL A 32 -2.09 -6.23 2.54
CA VAL A 32 -1.48 -6.04 3.87
C VAL A 32 -1.77 -4.65 4.46
N PHE A 33 -1.90 -3.62 3.61
CA PHE A 33 -2.06 -2.24 4.07
C PHE A 33 -3.32 -2.03 4.93
N PRO A 34 -4.53 -2.49 4.53
CA PRO A 34 -5.72 -2.35 5.37
C PRO A 34 -5.60 -3.03 6.73
N ALA A 35 -4.99 -4.23 6.77
CA ALA A 35 -4.76 -4.95 8.02
C ALA A 35 -3.76 -4.20 8.92
N MET A 36 -2.68 -3.67 8.34
CA MET A 36 -1.70 -2.86 9.08
C MET A 36 -2.33 -1.60 9.68
N VAL A 37 -3.19 -0.91 8.92
CA VAL A 37 -3.93 0.26 9.42
C VAL A 37 -4.79 -0.12 10.64
N LEU A 38 -5.56 -1.21 10.56
CA LEU A 38 -6.40 -1.67 11.68
C LEU A 38 -5.56 -2.04 12.92
N LEU A 39 -4.44 -2.75 12.72
CA LEU A 39 -3.54 -3.14 13.80
C LEU A 39 -2.85 -1.94 14.46
N CYS A 40 -2.49 -0.91 13.69
CA CYS A 40 -1.93 0.33 14.21
C CYS A 40 -2.99 1.21 14.90
N ALA A 41 -4.23 1.22 14.40
CA ALA A 41 -5.32 2.02 14.94
C ALA A 41 -5.85 1.47 16.27
N ALA A 42 -5.83 0.14 16.46
CA ALA A 42 -6.35 -0.52 17.66
C ALA A 42 -5.73 -0.02 18.98
N PRO A 43 -4.39 -0.01 19.16
CA PRO A 43 -3.78 0.47 20.41
C PRO A 43 -3.95 1.99 20.61
N LEU A 44 -4.28 2.74 19.56
CA LEU A 44 -4.54 4.18 19.62
C LEU A 44 -6.00 4.52 19.95
N GLY A 45 -6.87 3.51 20.15
CA GLY A 45 -8.30 3.72 20.35
C GLY A 45 -9.02 4.24 19.10
N LEU A 46 -8.44 4.04 17.91
CA LEU A 46 -8.97 4.50 16.63
C LEU A 46 -9.59 3.38 15.79
N ALA A 47 -9.54 2.13 16.26
CA ALA A 47 -10.17 1.00 15.55
C ALA A 47 -11.71 1.08 15.60
N PRO A 48 -12.42 0.39 14.68
CA PRO A 48 -13.87 0.31 14.72
C PRO A 48 -14.35 -0.33 16.03
N GLU A 49 -15.55 0.07 16.47
CA GLU A 49 -16.25 -0.58 17.57
C GLU A 49 -16.49 -2.07 17.26
N GLY A 50 -16.42 -2.92 18.29
CA GLY A 50 -16.67 -4.36 18.17
C GLY A 50 -15.41 -5.21 18.05
N SER A 51 -15.53 -6.36 17.39
CA SER A 51 -14.45 -7.35 17.31
C SER A 51 -13.40 -6.94 16.28
N LEU A 52 -12.18 -6.63 16.74
CA LEU A 52 -11.02 -6.41 15.87
C LEU A 52 -10.75 -7.61 14.95
N GLY A 53 -10.99 -8.83 15.43
CA GLY A 53 -10.84 -10.05 14.62
C GLY A 53 -11.79 -10.10 13.43
N LEU A 54 -13.06 -9.70 13.63
CA LEU A 54 -14.04 -9.60 12.54
C LEU A 54 -13.70 -8.46 11.58
N ALA A 55 -13.24 -7.31 12.09
CA ALA A 55 -12.80 -6.20 11.26
C ALA A 55 -11.60 -6.60 10.36
N LEU A 56 -10.62 -7.30 10.94
CA LEU A 56 -9.47 -7.84 10.19
C LEU A 56 -9.91 -8.86 9.15
N LEU A 57 -10.77 -9.81 9.51
CA LEU A 57 -11.27 -10.83 8.58
C LEU A 57 -12.03 -10.20 7.42
N GLY A 58 -12.96 -9.28 7.70
CA GLY A 58 -13.73 -8.57 6.68
C GLY A 58 -12.85 -7.74 5.76
N SER A 59 -11.88 -7.01 6.34
CA SER A 59 -10.91 -6.22 5.58
C SER A 59 -10.04 -7.09 4.66
N LEU A 60 -9.52 -8.21 5.17
CA LEU A 60 -8.70 -9.13 4.39
C LEU A 60 -9.50 -9.81 3.30
N ALA A 61 -10.73 -10.27 3.59
CA ALA A 61 -11.61 -10.88 2.61
C ALA A 61 -11.90 -9.91 1.45
N LEU A 62 -12.26 -8.67 1.76
CA LEU A 62 -12.48 -7.64 0.74
C LEU A 62 -11.21 -7.35 -0.06
N ALA A 63 -10.07 -7.19 0.61
CA ALA A 63 -8.81 -6.92 -0.07
C ALA A 63 -8.37 -8.07 -0.99
N VAL A 64 -8.58 -9.32 -0.57
CA VAL A 64 -8.33 -10.50 -1.41
C VAL A 64 -9.23 -10.48 -2.65
N VAL A 65 -10.53 -10.24 -2.49
CA VAL A 65 -11.46 -10.11 -3.64
C VAL A 65 -10.99 -9.02 -4.60
N LEU A 66 -10.73 -7.81 -4.10
CA LEU A 66 -10.28 -6.68 -4.92
C LEU A 66 -8.95 -6.97 -5.62
N SER A 67 -8.03 -7.69 -4.95
CA SER A 67 -6.74 -8.07 -5.53
C SER A 67 -6.84 -9.05 -6.70
N ARG A 68 -7.99 -9.72 -6.91
CA ARG A 68 -8.20 -10.60 -8.07
C ARG A 68 -8.39 -9.83 -9.36
N PHE A 69 -8.91 -8.60 -9.27
CA PHE A 69 -9.23 -7.78 -10.42
C PHE A 69 -8.05 -6.90 -10.80
N SER A 70 -7.68 -6.93 -12.08
CA SER A 70 -6.85 -5.88 -12.67
C SER A 70 -7.78 -4.70 -12.95
N PHE A 71 -7.58 -3.57 -12.28
CA PHE A 71 -8.30 -2.34 -12.60
C PHE A 71 -7.47 -1.51 -13.60
N PRO A 72 -7.67 -1.71 -14.93
CA PRO A 72 -6.97 -0.92 -15.94
C PRO A 72 -7.23 0.57 -15.69
N LEU A 73 -6.29 1.43 -16.10
CA LEU A 73 -6.26 2.85 -15.74
C LEU A 73 -7.63 3.55 -15.87
N ARG A 74 -8.32 3.35 -17.01
CA ARG A 74 -9.65 3.93 -17.27
C ARG A 74 -10.77 3.25 -16.48
N GLY A 75 -10.63 1.97 -16.15
CA GLY A 75 -11.57 1.21 -15.32
C GLY A 75 -11.54 1.60 -13.83
N ARG A 76 -10.45 2.24 -13.36
CA ARG A 76 -10.36 2.76 -11.98
C ARG A 76 -11.42 3.82 -11.67
N GLY A 77 -11.96 4.52 -12.68
CA GLY A 77 -13.09 5.44 -12.50
C GLY A 77 -14.31 4.77 -11.87
N LEU A 78 -14.56 3.49 -12.17
CA LEU A 78 -15.67 2.72 -11.60
C LEU A 78 -15.49 2.43 -10.11
N LEU A 79 -14.23 2.39 -9.63
CA LEU A 79 -13.96 2.22 -8.20
C LEU A 79 -14.46 3.41 -7.38
N TRP A 80 -14.46 4.62 -7.94
CA TRP A 80 -15.04 5.79 -7.29
C TRP A 80 -16.56 5.69 -7.16
N LEU A 81 -17.23 5.10 -8.16
CA LEU A 81 -18.67 4.83 -8.07
C LEU A 81 -18.96 3.76 -7.00
N ALA A 82 -18.17 2.68 -6.96
CA ALA A 82 -18.29 1.66 -5.93
C ALA A 82 -18.02 2.22 -4.52
N ALA A 83 -17.02 3.09 -4.38
CA ALA A 83 -16.72 3.78 -3.12
C ALA A 83 -17.86 4.71 -2.71
N ALA A 84 -18.42 5.50 -3.64
CA ALA A 84 -19.56 6.36 -3.35
C ALA A 84 -20.80 5.55 -2.94
N ALA A 85 -21.06 4.42 -3.60
CA ALA A 85 -22.16 3.52 -3.27
C ALA A 85 -21.99 2.83 -1.91
N SER A 86 -20.75 2.61 -1.45
CA SER A 86 -20.49 1.97 -0.15
C SER A 86 -20.61 2.93 1.03
N VAL A 87 -20.49 4.24 0.82
CA VAL A 87 -20.60 5.28 1.87
C VAL A 87 -21.86 5.13 2.75
N PRO A 88 -23.09 5.05 2.21
CA PRO A 88 -24.28 4.87 3.04
C PRO A 88 -24.35 3.50 3.74
N LEU A 89 -23.70 2.47 3.17
CA LEU A 89 -23.73 1.10 3.70
C LEU A 89 -22.71 0.87 4.82
N LEU A 90 -21.56 1.53 4.73
CA LEU A 90 -20.43 1.32 5.63
C LEU A 90 -20.29 2.43 6.68
N GLU A 91 -21.08 3.50 6.57
CA GLU A 91 -21.11 4.62 7.52
C GLU A 91 -19.71 5.11 7.94
N PRO A 92 -18.81 5.42 6.98
CA PRO A 92 -17.40 5.71 7.27
C PRO A 92 -17.20 6.87 8.26
N TRP A 93 -18.15 7.79 8.35
CA TRP A 93 -18.17 8.91 9.30
C TRP A 93 -18.19 8.49 10.77
N ARG A 94 -18.48 7.22 11.09
CA ARG A 94 -18.42 6.68 12.47
C ARG A 94 -16.99 6.43 12.95
N VAL A 95 -16.03 6.30 12.04
CA VAL A 95 -14.63 6.00 12.36
C VAL A 95 -13.67 6.99 11.67
N PRO A 96 -13.85 8.31 11.84
CA PRO A 96 -13.11 9.32 11.07
C PRO A 96 -11.60 9.27 11.37
N GLY A 97 -11.21 8.94 12.60
CA GLY A 97 -9.81 8.77 12.98
C GLY A 97 -9.12 7.61 12.26
N LEU A 98 -9.81 6.48 12.09
CA LEU A 98 -9.30 5.34 11.31
C LEU A 98 -9.04 5.73 9.86
N LEU A 99 -10.00 6.42 9.25
CA LEU A 99 -9.92 6.82 7.84
C LEU A 99 -8.84 7.87 7.61
N LEU A 100 -8.73 8.85 8.51
CA LEU A 100 -7.66 9.83 8.46
C LEU A 100 -6.29 9.17 8.63
N GLY A 101 -6.16 8.23 9.58
CA GLY A 101 -4.96 7.44 9.79
C GLY A 101 -4.60 6.59 8.56
N ALA A 102 -5.58 5.93 7.95
CA ALA A 102 -5.41 5.19 6.70
C ALA A 102 -4.91 6.09 5.57
N PHE A 103 -5.56 7.23 5.37
CA PHE A 103 -5.19 8.18 4.33
C PHE A 103 -3.79 8.76 4.56
N ALA A 104 -3.49 9.20 5.79
CA ALA A 104 -2.18 9.73 6.16
C ALA A 104 -1.08 8.68 6.01
N GLY A 105 -1.32 7.44 6.44
CA GLY A 105 -0.39 6.33 6.26
C GLY A 105 -0.13 6.01 4.79
N TYR A 106 -1.18 6.02 3.96
CA TYR A 106 -1.05 5.83 2.51
C TYR A 106 -0.25 6.96 1.86
N VAL A 107 -0.55 8.22 2.18
CA VAL A 107 0.18 9.39 1.66
C VAL A 107 1.62 9.37 2.11
N PHE A 108 1.88 9.13 3.40
CA PHE A 108 3.24 9.00 3.94
C PHE A 108 4.03 7.92 3.19
N PHE A 109 3.43 6.74 3.04
CA PHE A 109 4.09 5.62 2.37
C PHE A 109 4.37 5.93 0.90
N THR A 110 3.38 6.43 0.15
CA THR A 110 3.50 6.62 -1.31
C THR A 110 4.26 7.88 -1.70
N VAL A 111 4.18 8.97 -0.93
CA VAL A 111 4.84 10.25 -1.23
C VAL A 111 6.21 10.31 -0.59
N PHE A 112 6.29 10.14 0.72
CA PHE A 112 7.54 10.30 1.46
C PHE A 112 8.42 9.07 1.34
N PHE A 113 7.94 7.91 1.76
CA PHE A 113 8.78 6.71 1.86
C PHE A 113 9.15 6.17 0.47
N TRP A 114 8.16 5.77 -0.32
CA TRP A 114 8.37 5.17 -1.64
C TRP A 114 8.69 6.21 -2.70
N GLY A 115 7.85 7.25 -2.83
CA GLY A 115 8.01 8.27 -3.86
C GLY A 115 9.31 9.08 -3.76
N SER A 116 9.90 9.18 -2.56
CA SER A 116 11.06 10.06 -2.30
C SER A 116 12.23 9.33 -1.63
N LEU A 117 12.10 8.96 -0.34
CA LEU A 117 13.20 8.43 0.48
C LEU A 117 13.86 7.20 -0.16
N TYR A 118 13.06 6.22 -0.58
CA TYR A 118 13.56 4.99 -1.18
C TYR A 118 14.40 5.24 -2.43
N TYR A 119 13.86 5.97 -3.41
CA TYR A 119 14.58 6.25 -4.66
C TYR A 119 15.76 7.20 -4.46
N HIS A 120 15.68 8.10 -3.47
CA HIS A 120 16.80 8.95 -3.08
C HIS A 120 17.97 8.09 -2.58
N LEU A 121 17.71 7.16 -1.65
CA LEU A 121 18.75 6.27 -1.11
C LEU A 121 19.24 5.25 -2.14
N ARG A 122 18.37 4.72 -3.01
CA ARG A 122 18.73 3.66 -3.98
C ARG A 122 19.45 4.18 -5.21
N THR A 123 19.06 5.35 -5.72
CA THR A 123 19.49 5.85 -7.04
C THR A 123 19.95 7.31 -7.05
N GLY A 124 19.91 8.00 -5.90
CA GLY A 124 20.22 9.43 -5.83
C GLY A 124 19.13 10.33 -6.42
N ALA A 125 17.90 9.84 -6.59
CA ALA A 125 16.81 10.64 -7.14
C ALA A 125 16.51 11.88 -6.28
N PRO A 126 16.04 13.00 -6.85
CA PRO A 126 15.69 14.19 -6.07
C PRO A 126 14.60 13.90 -5.02
N TRP A 127 14.58 14.63 -3.91
CA TRP A 127 13.51 14.55 -2.88
C TRP A 127 12.10 14.85 -3.42
N THR A 128 12.00 15.44 -4.61
CA THR A 128 10.74 15.72 -5.31
C THR A 128 10.30 14.59 -6.26
N ASN A 129 10.99 13.44 -6.26
CA ASN A 129 10.71 12.31 -7.14
C ASN A 129 9.27 11.78 -7.01
N PHE A 130 8.59 12.02 -5.88
CA PHE A 130 7.18 11.66 -5.70
C PHE A 130 6.28 12.24 -6.79
N ARG A 131 6.62 13.41 -7.36
CA ARG A 131 5.86 14.01 -8.48
C ARG A 131 5.96 13.15 -9.74
N ARG A 132 7.16 12.64 -10.04
CA ARG A 132 7.39 11.73 -11.17
C ARG A 132 6.69 10.40 -10.92
N PHE A 133 6.82 9.85 -9.71
CA PHE A 133 6.13 8.62 -9.31
C PHE A 133 4.62 8.72 -9.51
N TRP A 134 3.97 9.75 -8.97
CA TRP A 134 2.52 9.93 -9.10
C TRP A 134 2.08 10.19 -10.54
N ARG A 135 2.89 10.90 -11.33
CA ARG A 135 2.64 11.03 -12.78
C ARG A 135 2.62 9.65 -13.45
N LEU A 136 3.57 8.78 -13.13
CA LEU A 136 3.62 7.42 -13.69
C LEU A 136 2.42 6.57 -13.25
N VAL A 137 2.01 6.66 -11.97
CA VAL A 137 0.82 5.97 -11.45
C VAL A 137 -0.47 6.43 -12.16
N ALA A 138 -0.54 7.71 -12.53
CA ALA A 138 -1.68 8.30 -13.22
C ALA A 138 -1.75 7.96 -14.71
N THR A 139 -0.64 7.55 -15.34
CA THR A 139 -0.58 7.24 -16.78
C THR A 139 -0.36 5.77 -17.10
N ASN A 140 0.09 4.96 -16.15
CA ASN A 140 0.37 3.54 -16.34
C ASN A 140 -0.57 2.66 -15.52
N SER A 141 -1.04 1.57 -16.14
CA SER A 141 -1.90 0.59 -15.44
C SER A 141 -1.09 -0.33 -14.52
N ASP A 142 0.20 -0.52 -14.80
CA ASP A 142 1.07 -1.44 -14.07
C ASP A 142 1.85 -0.74 -12.95
N PRO A 143 2.06 -1.38 -11.78
CA PRO A 143 2.79 -0.80 -10.67
C PRO A 143 4.30 -0.87 -10.94
N THR A 144 4.80 0.13 -11.67
CA THR A 144 6.10 0.86 -11.57
C THR A 144 7.43 0.20 -11.13
N SER A 145 7.55 -1.10 -10.80
CA SER A 145 8.87 -1.73 -10.56
C SER A 145 9.50 -2.37 -11.81
N GLY A 146 8.70 -2.60 -12.86
CA GLY A 146 9.14 -3.20 -14.12
C GLY A 146 9.46 -2.23 -15.28
N ASN A 147 9.33 -0.91 -15.07
CA ASN A 147 9.59 0.12 -16.09
C ASN A 147 10.80 0.99 -15.75
#